data_AF-A0AA40CIJ7-F1
#
_entry.id   AF-A0AA40CIJ7-F1
#
_cell.length_a   1.000
_cell.length_b   1.000
_cell.length_c   1.000
_cell.angle_alpha   90.00
_cell.angle_beta   90.00
_cell.angle_gamma   90.00
#
_symmetry.space_group_name_H-M   'P 1'
#
loop_
_entity.id
_entity.type
_entity.pdbx_description
1 polymer ?
#
loop_
_entity_poly.entity_id
_entity_poly.type
_entity_poly.pdbx_seq_one_letter_code
_entity_poly.pdbx_strand_id
1 'polypeptide(L)'
;MAFAALSKVGLRQTAIPHLINPKIAVSAFSKMASPIPIIIVGAQESVGLIAKEALKPEYEVIHFTLRPAAFAEIPLLLKGEVPSPPSSSIGTGNWSTPPKAVVFGGAFTADNIKELRALVDGTEGNLRKIPWVAVDGSKPRPEVRGNEQGYMAAMSKRFKKGLEELEAEGKLGADGADEVKLV
;
A
#
# COMPACT_ATOMS: atom_id res chain seq x y z
N MET A 1 59.94 -51.44 -18.79
CA MET A 1 58.72 -52.12 -18.31
C MET A 1 57.54 -51.22 -18.67
N ALA A 2 56.84 -51.52 -19.78
CA ALA A 2 55.48 -52.10 -19.78
C ALA A 2 54.42 -51.06 -19.36
N PHE A 3 53.38 -50.68 -20.11
CA PHE A 3 52.60 -51.37 -21.16
C PHE A 3 51.79 -50.33 -21.98
N ALA A 4 51.44 -50.68 -23.21
CA ALA A 4 50.57 -49.94 -24.13
C ALA A 4 49.07 -50.01 -23.73
N ALA A 5 48.25 -49.08 -24.24
CA ALA A 5 46.99 -49.42 -24.96
C ALA A 5 46.21 -48.17 -25.42
N LEU A 6 45.97 -48.11 -26.73
CA LEU A 6 44.94 -47.34 -27.42
C LEU A 6 43.59 -48.08 -27.26
N SER A 7 42.46 -47.38 -27.09
CA SER A 7 41.16 -47.90 -27.58
C SER A 7 40.12 -46.80 -27.78
N LYS A 8 39.53 -46.77 -28.99
CA LYS A 8 38.35 -46.01 -29.41
C LYS A 8 37.09 -46.81 -29.11
N VAL A 9 36.11 -46.23 -28.42
CA VAL A 9 34.64 -46.46 -28.52
C VAL A 9 34.03 -45.22 -27.85
N GLY A 10 33.12 -44.41 -28.39
CA GLY A 10 31.95 -44.69 -29.21
C GLY A 10 30.70 -44.30 -28.40
N LEU A 11 30.05 -43.21 -28.82
CA LEU A 11 28.64 -42.85 -28.57
C LEU A 11 28.07 -42.99 -27.15
N ARG A 12 27.66 -41.85 -26.57
CA ARG A 12 26.23 -41.60 -26.26
C ARG A 12 25.99 -40.15 -25.88
N GLN A 13 25.48 -39.42 -26.85
CA GLN A 13 24.69 -38.22 -26.69
C GLN A 13 23.38 -38.63 -26.02
N THR A 14 23.12 -38.18 -24.80
CA THR A 14 21.79 -38.20 -24.20
C THR A 14 21.35 -36.77 -23.95
N ALA A 15 20.43 -36.34 -24.79
CA ALA A 15 19.64 -35.13 -24.66
C ALA A 15 18.69 -35.20 -23.44
N ILE A 16 18.59 -34.07 -22.71
CA ILE A 16 17.36 -33.27 -22.39
C ILE A 16 16.20 -34.02 -21.68
N PRO A 17 15.54 -33.51 -20.60
CA PRO A 17 14.89 -32.17 -20.53
C PRO A 17 15.07 -31.40 -19.21
N HIS A 18 15.19 -30.07 -19.21
CA HIS A 18 14.12 -29.08 -19.42
C HIS A 18 12.94 -29.22 -18.43
N LEU A 19 13.08 -28.63 -17.24
CA LEU A 19 11.97 -28.00 -16.51
C LEU A 19 12.52 -27.13 -15.34
N ILE A 20 13.22 -26.03 -15.64
CA ILE A 20 13.22 -24.92 -14.69
C ILE A 20 11.89 -24.23 -14.92
N ASN A 21 10.94 -24.52 -14.05
CA ASN A 21 9.61 -23.92 -14.05
C ASN A 21 9.77 -22.44 -13.65
N PRO A 22 9.51 -21.45 -14.52
CA PRO A 22 9.72 -20.03 -14.20
C PRO A 22 8.70 -19.45 -13.22
N LYS A 23 7.85 -20.29 -12.60
CA LYS A 23 6.76 -19.84 -11.70
C LYS A 23 7.16 -19.75 -10.22
N ILE A 24 8.42 -20.03 -9.85
CA ILE A 24 8.86 -19.99 -8.44
C ILE A 24 10.20 -19.26 -8.34
N ALA A 25 10.23 -18.02 -8.84
CA ALA A 25 11.37 -17.12 -8.64
C ALA A 25 10.92 -15.65 -8.65
N VAL A 26 9.82 -15.35 -7.94
CA VAL A 26 9.49 -13.98 -7.53
C VAL A 26 9.01 -14.04 -6.08
N SER A 27 9.89 -14.41 -5.14
CA SER A 27 9.53 -14.47 -3.70
C SER A 27 10.58 -13.83 -2.79
N ALA A 28 11.38 -12.91 -3.30
CA ALA A 28 12.17 -11.99 -2.48
C ALA A 28 12.68 -10.86 -3.37
N PHE A 29 11.79 -9.94 -3.77
CA PHE A 29 12.29 -8.60 -4.09
C PHE A 29 12.88 -8.06 -2.78
N SER A 30 14.20 -7.87 -2.77
CA SER A 30 14.91 -7.31 -1.63
C SER A 30 14.27 -5.98 -1.27
N LYS A 31 13.78 -5.92 -0.04
CA LYS A 31 13.21 -4.77 0.65
C LYS A 31 14.26 -3.65 0.81
N MET A 32 14.62 -3.03 -0.32
CA MET A 32 15.51 -1.86 -0.49
C MET A 32 14.83 -0.82 -1.40
N ALA A 33 13.50 -0.86 -1.49
CA ALA A 33 12.73 0.18 -2.15
C ALA A 33 12.51 1.34 -1.17
N SER A 34 12.53 2.58 -1.68
CA SER A 34 12.09 3.75 -0.94
C SER A 34 10.69 3.51 -0.34
N PRO A 35 10.40 4.03 0.88
CA PRO A 35 9.07 3.89 1.49
C PRO A 35 7.96 4.28 0.52
N ILE A 36 6.86 3.53 0.52
CA ILE A 36 5.75 3.76 -0.40
C ILE A 36 4.91 4.94 0.12
N PRO A 37 4.72 6.02 -0.67
CA PRO A 37 4.00 7.20 -0.22
C PRO A 37 2.49 6.94 -0.17
N ILE A 38 1.85 7.25 0.97
CA ILE A 38 0.42 7.08 1.21
C ILE A 38 -0.20 8.31 1.88
N ILE A 39 -1.53 8.46 1.70
CA ILE A 39 -2.34 9.46 2.39
C ILE A 39 -3.15 8.77 3.48
N ILE A 40 -3.31 9.40 4.65
CA ILE A 40 -4.17 8.91 5.73
C ILE A 40 -5.29 9.90 6.01
N VAL A 41 -6.51 9.39 6.16
CA VAL A 41 -7.68 10.13 6.67
C VAL A 41 -7.97 9.68 8.09
N GLY A 42 -7.92 10.60 9.04
CA GLY A 42 -8.11 10.30 10.47
C GLY A 42 -9.03 11.27 11.20
N ALA A 43 -9.46 10.91 12.40
CA ALA A 43 -10.29 11.77 13.25
C ALA A 43 -9.47 12.77 14.07
N GLN A 44 -8.25 12.39 14.47
CA GLN A 44 -7.43 13.15 15.42
C GLN A 44 -5.95 13.06 15.02
N GLU A 45 -5.22 14.14 15.26
CA GLU A 45 -3.79 14.23 14.97
C GLU A 45 -2.93 13.31 15.86
N SER A 46 -3.28 13.16 17.14
CA SER A 46 -2.60 12.23 18.07
C SER A 46 -2.54 10.81 17.51
N VAL A 47 -3.66 10.35 16.96
CA VAL A 47 -3.82 9.05 16.30
C VAL A 47 -3.02 8.98 14.99
N GLY A 48 -2.99 10.06 14.22
CA GLY A 48 -2.21 10.19 12.99
C GLY A 48 -0.70 10.07 13.22
N LEU A 49 -0.18 10.67 14.29
CA LEU A 49 1.24 10.56 14.66
C LEU A 49 1.63 9.11 14.98
N ILE A 50 0.80 8.40 15.74
CA ILE A 50 1.04 7.00 16.07
C ILE A 50 0.97 6.13 14.81
N ALA A 51 0.01 6.38 13.92
CA ALA A 51 -0.10 5.68 12.64
C ALA A 51 1.15 5.88 11.77
N LYS A 52 1.61 7.13 11.62
CA LYS A 52 2.80 7.50 10.84
C LYS A 52 4.04 6.73 11.30
N GLU A 53 4.26 6.63 12.61
CA GLU A 53 5.41 5.88 13.13
C GLU A 53 5.24 4.37 13.01
N ALA A 54 4.03 3.85 13.22
CA ALA A 54 3.74 2.42 13.13
C ALA A 54 3.85 1.86 11.69
N LEU A 55 3.67 2.72 10.67
CA LEU A 55 3.68 2.34 9.26
C LEU A 55 5.08 2.28 8.64
N LYS A 56 6.09 2.85 9.31
CA LYS A 56 7.49 2.70 8.93
C LYS A 56 7.98 1.26 9.14
N PRO A 57 9.06 0.86 8.45
CA PRO A 57 9.76 1.60 7.38
C PRO A 57 9.11 1.47 5.99
N GLU A 58 8.11 0.61 5.82
CA GLU A 58 7.58 0.23 4.50
C GLU A 58 6.80 1.33 3.81
N TYR A 59 6.07 2.14 4.60
CA TYR A 59 5.21 3.20 4.08
C TYR A 59 5.62 4.56 4.65
N GLU A 60 5.54 5.57 3.81
CA GLU A 60 5.71 6.97 4.17
C GLU A 60 4.35 7.66 4.13
N VAL A 61 3.93 8.22 5.27
CA VAL A 61 2.74 9.07 5.32
C VAL A 61 3.14 10.46 4.81
N ILE A 62 2.82 10.75 3.56
CA ILE A 62 3.18 12.03 2.93
C ILE A 62 2.19 13.14 3.31
N HIS A 63 0.92 12.78 3.57
CA HIS A 63 -0.14 13.68 4.00
C HIS A 63 -1.13 12.99 4.93
N PHE A 64 -1.54 13.69 5.98
CA PHE A 64 -2.63 13.31 6.85
C PHE A 64 -3.74 14.36 6.74
N THR A 65 -4.97 13.93 6.50
CA THR A 65 -6.13 14.80 6.44
C THR A 65 -7.11 14.45 7.55
N LEU A 66 -7.66 15.49 8.19
CA LEU A 66 -8.72 15.31 9.18
C LEU A 66 -10.05 15.02 8.47
N ARG A 67 -10.85 14.13 9.05
CA ARG A 67 -12.15 13.72 8.52
C ARG A 67 -13.02 14.88 8.00
N PRO A 68 -13.18 16.03 8.69
CA PRO A 68 -14.01 17.13 8.18
C PRO A 68 -13.47 17.78 6.89
N ALA A 69 -12.15 17.72 6.68
CA ALA A 69 -11.49 18.30 5.50
C ALA A 69 -11.33 17.31 4.34
N ALA A 70 -11.52 16.01 4.58
CA ALA A 70 -11.26 14.96 3.61
C ALA A 70 -12.01 15.14 2.28
N PHE A 71 -13.25 15.63 2.31
CA PHE A 71 -14.06 15.89 1.10
C PHE A 71 -13.54 17.04 0.24
N ALA A 72 -12.81 17.99 0.84
CA ALA A 72 -12.16 19.06 0.09
C ALA A 72 -10.74 18.67 -0.34
N GLU A 73 -9.98 18.02 0.54
CA GLU A 73 -8.56 17.76 0.30
C GLU A 73 -8.32 16.56 -0.61
N ILE A 74 -9.04 15.44 -0.44
CA ILE A 74 -8.75 14.21 -1.20
C ILE A 74 -8.87 14.42 -2.72
N PRO A 75 -9.92 15.06 -3.27
CA PRO A 75 -9.99 15.33 -4.70
C PRO A 75 -8.80 16.18 -5.21
N LEU A 76 -8.39 17.20 -4.46
CA LEU A 76 -7.23 18.04 -4.80
C LEU A 76 -5.93 17.23 -4.81
N LEU A 77 -5.72 16.42 -3.76
CA LEU A 77 -4.54 15.57 -3.63
C LEU A 77 -4.45 14.53 -4.76
N LEU A 78 -5.58 13.95 -5.17
CA LEU A 78 -5.64 13.01 -6.30
C LEU A 78 -5.41 13.69 -7.65
N LYS A 79 -5.73 14.99 -7.77
CA LYS A 79 -5.37 15.82 -8.91
C LYS A 79 -3.87 16.20 -8.93
N GLY A 80 -3.16 15.99 -7.83
CA GLY A 80 -1.75 16.35 -7.65
C GLY A 80 -1.55 17.77 -7.10
N GLU A 81 -2.60 18.39 -6.57
CA GLU A 81 -2.56 19.70 -5.91
C GLU A 81 -2.50 19.52 -4.39
N VAL A 82 -1.70 20.33 -3.70
CA VAL A 82 -1.55 20.26 -2.24
C VAL A 82 -2.46 21.32 -1.59
N PRO A 83 -3.33 20.97 -0.63
CA PRO A 83 -4.21 21.93 0.02
C PRO A 83 -3.43 22.99 0.79
N SER A 84 -3.88 24.25 0.71
CA SER A 84 -3.27 25.39 1.40
C SER A 84 -4.36 26.30 2.00
N PRO A 85 -4.43 26.42 3.35
CA PRO A 85 -3.67 25.67 4.33
C PRO A 85 -4.13 24.19 4.41
N PRO A 86 -3.24 23.24 4.73
CA PRO A 86 -3.65 21.86 5.01
C PRO A 86 -4.36 21.76 6.36
N SER A 87 -5.27 20.80 6.49
CA SER A 87 -5.98 20.53 7.76
C SER A 87 -5.10 19.97 8.87
N SER A 88 -3.93 19.42 8.54
CA SER A 88 -2.94 18.92 9.49
C SER A 88 -1.53 19.16 8.98
N SER A 89 -0.60 19.29 9.92
CA SER A 89 0.85 19.31 9.65
C SER A 89 1.49 17.91 9.68
N ILE A 90 0.69 16.87 9.93
CA ILE A 90 1.17 15.49 9.97
C ILE A 90 1.41 14.98 8.55
N GLY A 91 2.64 14.55 8.32
CA GLY A 91 3.09 14.00 7.05
C GLY A 91 4.57 14.28 6.90
N THR A 92 5.16 13.91 5.78
CA THR A 92 6.48 14.42 5.37
C THR A 92 6.36 15.58 4.40
N GLY A 93 5.19 15.77 3.77
CA GLY A 93 5.01 16.72 2.68
C GLY A 93 5.84 16.38 1.44
N ASN A 94 6.39 15.17 1.36
CA ASN A 94 7.24 14.74 0.27
C ASN A 94 6.39 14.34 -0.94
N TRP A 95 6.04 15.32 -1.76
CA TRP A 95 5.27 15.12 -2.99
C TRP A 95 6.14 14.84 -4.22
N SER A 96 7.45 14.57 -4.05
CA SER A 96 8.33 14.21 -5.17
C SER A 96 7.87 12.93 -5.88
N THR A 97 7.22 12.05 -5.12
CA THR A 97 6.56 10.84 -5.61
C THR A 97 5.06 10.94 -5.29
N PRO A 98 4.18 10.67 -6.26
CA PRO A 98 2.74 10.75 -6.03
C PRO A 98 2.28 9.65 -5.06
N PRO A 99 1.19 9.89 -4.31
CA PRO A 99 0.61 8.90 -3.40
C PRO A 99 0.19 7.64 -4.16
N LYS A 100 0.37 6.47 -3.53
CA LYS A 100 0.02 5.16 -4.08
C LYS A 100 -1.23 4.54 -3.48
N ALA A 101 -1.70 5.03 -2.34
CA ALA A 101 -2.96 4.62 -1.73
C ALA A 101 -3.50 5.70 -0.79
N VAL A 102 -4.82 5.63 -0.52
CA VAL A 102 -5.49 6.38 0.56
C VAL A 102 -5.93 5.41 1.64
N VAL A 103 -5.58 5.67 2.90
CA VAL A 103 -5.96 4.85 4.05
C VAL A 103 -6.95 5.60 4.92
N PHE A 104 -8.14 5.02 5.13
CA PHE A 104 -9.20 5.56 5.96
C PHE A 104 -9.20 4.92 7.34
N GLY A 105 -9.06 5.74 8.37
CA GLY A 105 -9.18 5.31 9.77
C GLY A 105 -10.60 4.92 10.15
N GLY A 106 -10.77 4.28 11.32
CA GLY A 106 -12.05 3.73 11.78
C GLY A 106 -13.15 4.75 12.11
N ALA A 107 -12.90 6.04 11.91
CA ALA A 107 -13.90 7.11 12.03
C ALA A 107 -14.59 7.45 10.70
N PHE A 108 -14.14 6.85 9.60
CA PHE A 108 -14.72 7.00 8.27
C PHE A 108 -15.58 5.78 7.97
N THR A 109 -16.88 5.96 7.77
CA THR A 109 -17.81 4.86 7.51
C THR A 109 -17.78 4.46 6.03
N ALA A 110 -18.28 3.27 5.70
CA ALA A 110 -18.42 2.83 4.32
C ALA A 110 -19.25 3.81 3.47
N ASP A 111 -20.25 4.46 4.06
CA ASP A 111 -21.08 5.45 3.35
C ASP A 111 -20.32 6.74 3.07
N ASN A 112 -19.50 7.23 4.02
CA ASN A 112 -18.63 8.38 3.76
C ASN A 112 -17.62 8.09 2.67
N ILE A 113 -17.10 6.85 2.59
CA ILE A 113 -16.17 6.45 1.53
C ILE A 113 -16.88 6.45 0.18
N LYS A 114 -18.08 5.88 0.10
CA LYS A 114 -18.88 5.87 -1.15
C LYS A 114 -19.20 7.29 -1.61
N GLU A 115 -19.59 8.17 -0.70
CA GLU A 115 -19.88 9.57 -1.00
C GLU A 115 -18.64 10.31 -1.49
N LEU A 116 -17.51 10.16 -0.79
CA LEU A 116 -16.23 10.74 -1.20
C LEU A 116 -15.78 10.20 -2.56
N ARG A 117 -16.04 8.91 -2.82
CA ARG A 117 -15.71 8.30 -4.10
C ARG A 117 -16.56 8.86 -5.23
N ALA A 118 -17.86 8.97 -5.03
CA ALA A 118 -18.76 9.59 -6.01
C ALA A 118 -18.36 11.06 -6.28
N LEU A 119 -17.90 11.79 -5.27
CA LEU A 119 -17.37 13.13 -5.42
C LEU A 119 -16.11 13.15 -6.29
N VAL A 120 -15.15 12.26 -6.04
CA VAL A 120 -13.92 12.12 -6.83
C VAL A 120 -14.24 11.75 -8.28
N ASP A 121 -15.15 10.80 -8.49
CA ASP A 121 -15.55 10.34 -9.83
C ASP A 121 -16.31 11.42 -10.60
N GLY A 122 -17.05 12.29 -9.90
CA GLY A 122 -17.76 13.44 -10.48
C GLY A 122 -16.90 14.71 -10.62
N THR A 123 -15.66 14.71 -10.14
CA THR A 123 -14.76 15.87 -10.26
C THR A 123 -14.13 15.89 -11.64
N GLU A 124 -14.24 17.01 -12.35
CA GLU A 124 -13.61 17.17 -13.65
C GLU A 124 -12.09 17.20 -13.55
N GLY A 125 -11.43 16.47 -14.44
CA GLY A 125 -9.97 16.42 -14.54
C GLY A 125 -9.44 14.99 -14.63
N ASN A 126 -8.13 14.87 -14.85
CA ASN A 126 -7.47 13.58 -14.85
C ASN A 126 -7.01 13.23 -13.43
N LEU A 127 -7.96 12.86 -12.57
CA LEU A 127 -7.66 12.47 -11.19
C LEU A 127 -6.95 11.12 -11.18
N ARG A 128 -5.96 10.98 -10.30
CA ARG A 128 -5.26 9.72 -10.12
C ARG A 128 -6.19 8.68 -9.51
N LYS A 129 -6.28 7.53 -10.18
CA LYS A 129 -6.93 6.33 -9.65
C LYS A 129 -5.93 5.55 -8.81
N ILE A 130 -6.13 5.56 -7.50
CA ILE A 130 -5.33 4.79 -6.53
C ILE A 130 -6.24 3.97 -5.63
N PRO A 131 -5.79 2.80 -5.15
CA PRO A 131 -6.59 1.97 -4.27
C PRO A 131 -6.77 2.62 -2.90
N TRP A 132 -7.93 2.37 -2.32
CA TRP A 132 -8.33 2.87 -1.02
C TRP A 132 -8.39 1.73 -0.02
N VAL A 133 -7.79 1.90 1.15
CA VAL A 133 -7.85 0.92 2.24
C VAL A 133 -8.72 1.51 3.34
N ALA A 134 -9.73 0.78 3.80
CA ALA A 134 -10.65 1.27 4.80
C ALA A 134 -10.95 0.23 5.86
N VAL A 135 -11.27 0.68 7.07
CA VAL A 135 -11.64 -0.23 8.16
C VAL A 135 -12.97 -0.90 7.84
N ASP A 136 -13.00 -2.23 7.95
CA ASP A 136 -14.24 -2.99 7.88
C ASP A 136 -15.03 -2.81 9.17
N GLY A 137 -16.15 -2.08 9.08
CA GLY A 137 -17.05 -1.82 10.20
C GLY A 137 -17.77 -3.08 10.73
N SER A 138 -17.77 -4.18 9.97
CA SER A 138 -18.33 -5.46 10.42
C SER A 138 -17.35 -6.26 11.29
N LYS A 139 -16.05 -5.96 11.21
CA LYS A 139 -15.03 -6.66 12.00
C LYS A 139 -15.00 -6.10 13.41
N PRO A 140 -14.79 -6.96 14.43
CA PRO A 140 -14.65 -6.48 15.80
C PRO A 140 -13.48 -5.49 15.89
N ARG A 141 -13.75 -4.37 16.56
CA ARG A 141 -12.73 -3.39 16.89
C ARG A 141 -11.68 -4.09 17.76
N PRO A 142 -10.37 -3.86 17.53
CA PRO A 142 -9.34 -4.41 18.41
C PRO A 142 -9.68 -4.13 19.88
N GLU A 143 -9.65 -5.17 20.71
CA GLU A 143 -9.96 -5.12 22.15
C GLU A 143 -8.82 -4.45 22.92
N VAL A 144 -8.59 -3.17 22.63
CA VAL A 144 -7.55 -2.37 23.26
C VAL A 144 -8.21 -1.20 23.94
N ARG A 145 -8.91 -1.49 25.03
CA ARG A 145 -9.72 -0.52 25.77
C ARG A 145 -8.82 0.52 26.42
N GLY A 146 -9.05 1.80 26.10
CA GLY A 146 -8.37 2.94 26.76
C GLY A 146 -6.89 3.12 26.42
N ASN A 147 -6.34 2.34 25.48
CA ASN A 147 -4.94 2.48 25.05
C ASN A 147 -4.90 2.76 23.54
N GLU A 148 -4.86 4.05 23.20
CA GLU A 148 -4.78 4.53 21.82
C GLU A 148 -3.58 3.97 21.07
N GLN A 149 -2.44 3.82 21.74
CA GLN A 149 -1.22 3.30 21.15
C GLN A 149 -1.37 1.82 20.74
N GLY A 150 -1.94 1.00 21.62
CA GLY A 150 -2.19 -0.40 21.29
C GLY A 150 -3.31 -0.58 20.25
N TYR A 151 -4.35 0.28 20.28
CA TYR A 151 -5.36 0.31 19.24
C TYR A 151 -4.75 0.62 17.87
N MET A 152 -3.90 1.64 17.79
CA MET A 152 -3.24 2.03 16.55
C MET A 152 -2.16 1.05 16.11
N ALA A 153 -1.45 0.39 17.02
CA ALA A 153 -0.56 -0.70 16.65
C ALA A 153 -1.34 -1.86 15.99
N ALA A 154 -2.51 -2.22 16.51
CA ALA A 154 -3.37 -3.25 15.94
C ALA A 154 -3.96 -2.82 14.58
N MET A 155 -4.44 -1.59 14.48
CA MET A 155 -5.00 -1.04 13.23
C MET A 155 -3.92 -0.89 12.15
N SER A 156 -2.74 -0.37 12.49
CA SER A 156 -1.62 -0.26 11.55
C SER A 156 -1.20 -1.62 11.00
N LYS A 157 -1.27 -2.71 11.80
CA LYS A 157 -1.07 -4.07 11.27
C LYS A 157 -2.12 -4.45 10.22
N ARG A 158 -3.40 -4.10 10.44
CA ARG A 158 -4.47 -4.33 9.45
C ARG A 158 -4.25 -3.52 8.17
N PHE A 159 -3.87 -2.25 8.31
CA PHE A 159 -3.55 -1.39 7.17
C PHE A 159 -2.35 -1.92 6.38
N LYS A 160 -1.25 -2.28 7.06
CA LYS A 160 -0.08 -2.90 6.41
C LYS A 160 -0.48 -4.14 5.63
N LYS A 161 -1.23 -5.06 6.26
CA LYS A 161 -1.69 -6.27 5.57
C LYS A 161 -2.53 -5.94 4.33
N GLY A 162 -3.45 -4.99 4.41
CA GLY A 162 -4.25 -4.58 3.25
C GLY A 162 -3.42 -3.97 2.13
N LEU A 163 -2.41 -3.16 2.47
CA LEU A 163 -1.49 -2.57 1.52
C LEU A 163 -0.55 -3.61 0.89
N GLU A 164 -0.05 -4.56 1.68
CA GLU A 164 0.76 -5.70 1.23
C GLU A 164 -0.04 -6.61 0.28
N GLU A 165 -1.31 -6.87 0.56
CA GLU A 165 -2.20 -7.61 -0.34
C GLU A 165 -2.39 -6.85 -1.66
N LEU A 166 -2.63 -5.54 -1.62
CA LEU A 166 -2.73 -4.70 -2.82
C LEU A 166 -1.41 -4.65 -3.62
N GLU A 167 -0.28 -4.67 -2.93
CA GLU A 167 1.05 -4.75 -3.56
C GLU A 167 1.26 -6.11 -4.23
N ALA A 168 0.93 -7.20 -3.55
CA ALA A 168 1.02 -8.56 -4.09
C ALA A 168 0.08 -8.79 -5.29
N GLU A 169 -1.08 -8.13 -5.29
CA GLU A 169 -2.01 -8.12 -6.43
C GLU A 169 -1.55 -7.21 -7.58
N GLY A 170 -0.44 -6.47 -7.41
CA GLY A 170 0.11 -5.55 -8.41
C GLY A 170 -0.70 -4.27 -8.59
N LYS A 171 -1.54 -3.92 -7.62
CA LYS A 171 -2.49 -2.80 -7.69
C LYS A 171 -1.99 -1.55 -6.98
N LEU A 172 -1.08 -1.72 -6.02
CA LEU A 172 -0.48 -0.60 -5.31
C LEU A 172 0.40 0.22 -6.28
N GLY A 173 -0.11 1.39 -6.67
CA GLY A 173 0.57 2.27 -7.61
C GLY A 173 0.48 1.92 -9.08
N ALA A 174 -0.38 0.96 -9.45
CA ALA A 174 -0.80 0.76 -10.83
C ALA A 174 -1.77 1.86 -11.27
N ASP A 175 -1.61 2.36 -12.49
CA ASP A 175 -2.54 3.32 -13.06
C ASP A 175 -3.92 2.66 -13.25
N GLY A 176 -4.96 3.26 -12.67
CA GLY A 176 -6.33 2.74 -12.79
C GLY A 176 -6.76 1.81 -11.65
N ALA A 177 -5.90 1.53 -10.66
CA ALA A 177 -6.31 0.81 -9.47
C ALA A 177 -7.27 1.67 -8.65
N ASP A 178 -8.56 1.32 -8.68
CA ASP A 178 -9.64 2.18 -8.21
C ASP A 178 -10.55 1.45 -7.22
N GLU A 179 -10.02 0.45 -6.50
CA GLU A 179 -10.82 -0.36 -5.59
C GLU A 179 -10.77 0.12 -4.14
N VAL A 180 -11.76 -0.30 -3.36
CA VAL A 180 -11.81 -0.11 -1.91
C VAL A 180 -11.59 -1.47 -1.24
N LYS A 181 -10.45 -1.62 -0.57
CA LYS A 181 -10.08 -2.80 0.22
C LYS A 181 -10.50 -2.60 1.69
N LEU A 182 -11.35 -3.48 2.20
CA LEU A 182 -11.80 -3.46 3.60
C LEU A 182 -10.89 -4.31 4.51
N VAL A 183 -10.36 -3.72 5.59
CA VAL A 183 -9.39 -4.34 6.52
C VAL A 183 -9.88 -4.48 7.94
#